data_AF-A0A1Z5JZP7-F1
#
_entry.id   AF-A0A1Z5JZP7-F1
#
_cell.length_a   1.000
_cell.length_b   1.000
_cell.length_c   1.000
_cell.angle_alpha   90.00
_cell.angle_beta   90.00
_cell.angle_gamma   90.00
#
_symmetry.space_group_name_H-M   'P 1'
#
loop_
_entity.id
_entity.type
_entity.pdbx_description
1 polymer ?
#
loop_
_entity_poly.entity_id
_entity_poly.type
_entity_poly.pdbx_seq_one_letter_code
_entity_poly.pdbx_strand_id
1 'polypeptide(L)'
;MEEESLHQVDPSWSEDLEVVFDNADDRRLSVPKARKSTAGKFCNHSRSDPAREVDCTGQKAVMEVPLVWSGDGISMKRGTSMLIRSRFPIAANCYGGLETLSLMRGRTGYSTASGNLSYHVGSCCRLGAGVSAGQGIHQAHIGGTWSTLKSHFSATLHRRFPTTRIPVKREVWKLNVSATREIDPRLSVRAACEMEPIQKDGPRYKMHIGLQSKTVHQWIIRYGWSNDKVDFPTLSLSLRPRLSSPNRGLNLFASWRGGSWSNWNVGGSLLQTGSKNSPIQLSVGLCHGNPLTNGLVWLFTWIQGDFTLRVPIELPSLQTGPKISWSMYPLQALYFSMLSRIIQDIVADVIGSVKQGHKDEAIDKERQLNKEKSKQEAKMQQEFMGRQAQLRMESERSSSGLVIKKALYYVEGREDSVWDVTIPLQFWVTDTRLVLPSYSKRNMLGFYDVESKADGNVDELQSDGSKKESANSLVSFLRELWRYEPNTGGTVTSLSKVPKLWIQYQLGNSFYELEVFDDEELVLPNADAIQVSEERIGLTHM
;
A
#
# COMPACT_ATOMS: atom_id res chain seq x y z
N MET A 1 20.83 71.75 34.85
CA MET A 1 19.64 71.86 33.99
C MET A 1 19.93 71.02 32.77
N GLU A 2 19.40 69.79 32.76
CA GLU A 2 19.06 68.99 31.58
C GLU A 2 18.51 67.67 32.09
N GLU A 3 17.29 67.37 31.66
CA GLU A 3 16.45 66.26 32.08
C GLU A 3 16.13 65.42 30.83
N GLU A 4 16.22 64.10 31.00
CA GLU A 4 15.53 62.99 30.33
C GLU A 4 15.15 63.03 28.83
N SER A 5 15.56 61.99 28.11
CA SER A 5 14.71 61.36 27.09
C SER A 5 14.95 59.84 26.99
N LEU A 6 13.90 59.07 27.29
CA LEU A 6 13.74 57.64 27.05
C LEU A 6 13.89 57.28 25.56
N HIS A 7 14.49 56.11 25.28
CA HIS A 7 14.12 55.30 24.11
C HIS A 7 13.66 53.91 24.57
N GLN A 8 12.40 53.65 24.25
CA GLN A 8 11.63 52.42 24.44
C GLN A 8 11.96 51.45 23.30
N VAL A 9 12.30 50.20 23.63
CA VAL A 9 12.56 49.13 22.66
C VAL A 9 11.32 48.22 22.56
N ASP A 10 10.83 48.05 21.34
CA ASP A 10 9.75 47.13 20.93
C ASP A 10 10.09 45.65 21.22
N PRO A 11 9.15 44.84 21.76
CA PRO A 11 9.23 43.39 21.72
C PRO A 11 8.19 42.83 20.74
N SER A 12 8.60 42.51 19.50
CA SER A 12 7.75 41.76 18.58
C SER A 12 8.53 40.68 17.82
N TRP A 13 8.67 39.50 18.43
CA TRP A 13 8.98 38.27 17.71
C TRP A 13 8.15 37.11 18.28
N SER A 14 7.21 36.65 17.46
CA SER A 14 6.45 35.41 17.62
C SER A 14 6.89 34.46 16.50
N GLU A 15 7.33 33.24 16.83
CA GLU A 15 7.46 32.14 15.86
C GLU A 15 6.96 30.82 16.47
N ASP A 16 6.38 30.02 15.58
CA ASP A 16 5.41 28.95 15.85
C ASP A 16 6.01 27.66 16.45
N LEU A 17 5.32 27.11 17.44
CA LEU A 17 5.60 25.83 18.09
C LEU A 17 4.42 24.87 17.79
N GLU A 18 4.69 23.67 17.25
CA GLU A 18 3.66 22.62 17.14
C GLU A 18 3.80 21.63 18.29
N VAL A 19 2.88 21.72 19.25
CA VAL A 19 2.72 20.76 20.35
C VAL A 19 1.49 19.92 20.05
N VAL A 20 1.67 18.62 19.84
CA VAL A 20 0.56 17.69 19.62
C VAL A 20 0.25 16.95 20.92
N PHE A 21 -0.85 17.33 21.56
CA PHE A 21 -1.46 16.57 22.64
C PHE A 21 -2.56 15.68 22.07
N ASP A 22 -2.34 14.37 22.04
CA ASP A 22 -3.42 13.41 21.79
C ASP A 22 -4.09 13.08 23.12
N ASN A 23 -5.14 13.84 23.46
CA ASN A 23 -6.13 13.38 24.43
C ASN A 23 -7.09 12.43 23.71
N ALA A 24 -7.38 11.29 24.34
CA ALA A 24 -8.27 10.26 23.77
C ALA A 24 -9.74 10.71 23.66
N ASP A 25 -10.10 11.89 24.18
CA ASP A 25 -11.45 12.42 24.17
C ASP A 25 -11.46 13.88 23.69
N ASP A 26 -12.18 14.09 22.57
CA ASP A 26 -13.04 15.25 22.23
C ASP A 26 -12.83 16.09 20.93
N ARG A 27 -14.00 16.53 20.43
CA ARG A 27 -14.39 17.06 19.12
C ARG A 27 -13.75 18.41 18.73
N ARG A 28 -13.36 18.57 17.45
CA ARG A 28 -12.83 19.82 16.88
C ARG A 28 -13.93 20.74 16.31
N LEU A 29 -13.97 21.98 16.80
CA LEU A 29 -14.54 23.16 16.13
C LEU A 29 -13.42 23.92 15.41
N SER A 30 -13.70 24.43 14.21
CA SER A 30 -12.75 25.17 13.36
C SER A 30 -12.91 26.69 13.51
N VAL A 31 -11.79 27.42 13.41
CA VAL A 31 -11.72 28.90 13.34
C VAL A 31 -10.96 29.29 12.06
N PRO A 32 -11.37 30.34 11.31
CA PRO A 32 -10.84 30.61 9.97
C PRO A 32 -9.55 31.44 9.97
N LYS A 33 -8.67 31.19 9.00
CA LYS A 33 -7.44 31.96 8.75
C LYS A 33 -7.70 33.15 7.82
N ALA A 34 -7.17 34.31 8.21
CA ALA A 34 -7.22 35.57 7.48
C ALA A 34 -6.15 35.65 6.36
N ARG A 35 -6.49 36.41 5.31
CA ARG A 35 -5.69 36.75 4.12
C ARG A 35 -4.40 37.51 4.46
N LYS A 36 -3.33 37.26 3.69
CA LYS A 36 -2.17 38.16 3.56
C LYS A 36 -1.94 38.57 2.11
N SER A 37 -1.55 39.83 1.97
CA SER A 37 -1.42 40.67 0.78
C SER A 37 -0.08 40.55 0.07
N THR A 38 -0.10 40.94 -1.20
CA THR A 38 0.97 40.99 -2.20
C THR A 38 1.76 42.32 -2.18
N ALA A 39 3.10 42.24 -2.28
CA ALA A 39 4.05 43.22 -2.89
C ALA A 39 5.48 42.71 -2.57
N GLY A 40 6.53 42.79 -3.39
CA GLY A 40 6.80 43.34 -4.72
C GLY A 40 8.22 42.92 -5.17
N LYS A 41 8.51 43.04 -6.47
CA LYS A 41 9.78 42.74 -7.17
C LYS A 41 10.91 43.76 -6.86
N PHE A 42 12.19 43.34 -6.88
CA PHE A 42 13.25 43.80 -7.83
C PHE A 42 14.62 43.10 -7.59
N CYS A 43 15.58 43.33 -8.50
CA CYS A 43 16.57 42.41 -9.11
C CYS A 43 17.97 42.24 -8.48
N ASN A 44 18.57 41.07 -8.80
CA ASN A 44 19.94 40.69 -9.23
C ASN A 44 21.27 41.24 -8.66
N HIS A 45 22.18 40.25 -8.52
CA HIS A 45 23.66 40.24 -8.62
C HIS A 45 24.49 40.64 -7.39
N SER A 46 25.17 39.67 -6.77
CA SER A 46 26.62 39.46 -6.96
C SER A 46 27.14 38.33 -6.06
N ARG A 47 28.23 37.72 -6.53
CA ARG A 47 28.90 36.54 -6.01
C ARG A 47 30.03 36.98 -5.08
N SER A 48 29.94 36.64 -3.80
CA SER A 48 31.11 36.57 -2.90
C SER A 48 30.74 35.71 -1.69
N ASP A 49 31.37 34.53 -1.59
CA ASP A 49 31.57 33.87 -0.31
C ASP A 49 32.35 34.82 0.62
N PRO A 50 31.94 34.90 1.89
CA PRO A 50 32.85 34.39 2.90
C PRO A 50 32.16 33.62 4.03
N ALA A 51 32.88 32.63 4.56
CA ALA A 51 32.83 32.12 5.92
C ALA A 51 31.48 32.20 6.66
N ARG A 52 30.74 31.07 6.65
CA ARG A 52 29.62 30.85 7.57
C ARG A 52 30.15 30.69 9.00
N GLU A 53 30.08 31.78 9.75
CA GLU A 53 29.94 31.76 11.20
C GLU A 53 28.56 31.14 11.51
N VAL A 54 28.56 29.87 11.95
CA VAL A 54 27.32 29.20 12.36
C VAL A 54 27.13 29.50 13.84
N ASP A 55 26.33 30.54 14.09
CA ASP A 55 25.90 30.90 15.43
C ASP A 55 24.88 29.86 15.92
N CYS A 56 25.35 28.90 16.71
CA CYS A 56 24.52 27.88 17.36
C CYS A 56 24.02 28.37 18.72
N THR A 57 23.30 29.49 18.76
CA THR A 57 22.67 29.98 19.99
C THR A 57 21.15 29.91 19.90
N GLY A 58 20.56 28.98 20.65
CA GLY A 58 19.16 29.05 21.04
C GLY A 58 18.27 27.90 20.54
N GLN A 59 18.44 26.70 21.09
CA GLN A 59 17.34 25.73 21.13
C GLN A 59 17.03 25.38 22.58
N LYS A 60 16.06 26.09 23.16
CA LYS A 60 15.48 25.79 24.46
C LYS A 60 14.42 24.70 24.24
N ALA A 61 14.73 23.45 24.58
CA ALA A 61 13.71 22.40 24.64
C ALA A 61 12.89 22.60 25.93
N VAL A 62 11.64 23.03 25.80
CA VAL A 62 10.71 23.10 26.93
C VAL A 62 10.07 21.72 27.11
N MET A 63 10.24 21.16 28.31
CA MET A 63 9.75 19.84 28.70
C MET A 63 8.56 20.01 29.65
N GLU A 64 7.36 19.69 29.18
CA GLU A 64 6.16 19.68 30.01
C GLU A 64 5.80 18.24 30.40
N VAL A 65 5.77 17.96 31.70
CA VAL A 65 5.47 16.62 32.24
C VAL A 65 4.12 16.67 32.97
N PRO A 66 3.11 15.89 32.56
CA PRO A 66 1.84 15.83 33.28
C PRO A 66 2.00 15.03 34.58
N LEU A 67 2.34 15.76 35.63
CA LEU A 67 2.50 15.24 36.99
C LEU A 67 1.20 15.40 37.77
N VAL A 68 0.81 14.36 38.49
CA VAL A 68 -0.31 14.36 39.43
C VAL A 68 0.29 14.19 40.82
N TRP A 69 0.01 15.15 41.70
CA TRP A 69 0.31 15.02 43.11
C TRP A 69 -0.72 14.09 43.75
N SER A 70 -0.27 13.01 44.36
CA SER A 70 -1.08 12.11 45.19
C SER A 70 -0.60 12.18 46.63
N GLY A 71 -1.41 11.75 47.60
CA GLY A 71 -1.01 11.70 49.02
C GLY A 71 0.30 10.96 49.29
N ASP A 72 0.70 10.08 48.37
CA ASP A 72 1.95 9.30 48.40
C ASP A 72 3.11 9.93 47.59
N GLY A 73 2.94 11.14 47.08
CA GLY A 73 3.94 11.91 46.32
C GLY A 73 3.55 12.24 44.88
N ILE A 74 4.51 12.80 44.13
CA ILE A 74 4.35 13.19 42.72
C ILE A 74 4.47 11.96 41.82
N SER A 75 3.48 11.71 40.95
CA SER A 75 3.57 10.66 39.96
C SER A 75 2.94 11.04 38.62
N MET A 76 3.40 10.44 37.52
CA MET A 76 2.82 10.71 36.21
C MET A 76 1.39 10.14 36.11
N LYS A 77 0.46 10.89 35.49
CA LYS A 77 -0.93 10.48 35.31
C LYS A 77 -1.00 9.14 34.54
N ARG A 78 -1.93 8.25 34.91
CA ARG A 78 -2.13 6.99 34.17
C ARG A 78 -2.71 7.28 32.78
N GLY A 79 -2.21 6.58 31.76
CA GLY A 79 -2.67 6.74 30.38
C GLY A 79 -2.11 7.95 29.64
N THR A 80 -1.22 8.74 30.26
CA THR A 80 -0.51 9.81 29.54
C THR A 80 0.78 9.27 28.92
N SER A 81 1.06 9.73 27.70
CA SER A 81 2.32 9.51 27.00
C SER A 81 3.08 10.81 26.87
N MET A 82 4.37 10.78 27.19
CA MET A 82 5.28 11.88 26.88
C MET A 82 6.07 11.54 25.64
N LEU A 83 6.19 12.47 24.68
CA LEU A 83 7.06 12.32 23.51
C LEU A 83 8.04 13.49 23.43
N ILE A 84 9.34 13.23 23.58
CA ILE A 84 10.38 14.23 23.34
C ILE A 84 11.04 13.96 21.99
N ARG A 85 11.11 14.99 21.15
CA ARG A 85 11.91 15.00 19.92
C ARG A 85 12.90 16.15 19.99
N SER A 86 14.17 15.87 19.77
CA SER A 86 15.22 16.89 19.69
C SER A 86 16.14 16.58 18.53
N ARG A 87 16.60 17.60 17.83
CA ARG A 87 17.60 17.51 16.78
C ARG A 87 18.72 18.48 17.12
N PHE A 88 19.95 18.01 17.13
CA PHE A 88 21.11 18.85 17.40
C PHE A 88 22.17 18.62 16.31
N PRO A 89 22.73 19.69 15.73
CA PRO A 89 23.86 19.56 14.82
C PRO A 89 25.08 19.03 15.59
N ILE A 90 25.86 18.15 14.97
CA ILE A 90 27.10 17.61 15.58
C ILE A 90 28.32 18.14 14.84
N ALA A 91 28.28 18.13 13.51
CA ALA A 91 29.32 18.64 12.62
C ALA A 91 28.72 19.03 11.27
N ALA A 92 29.51 19.65 10.39
CA ALA A 92 29.10 19.91 9.01
C ALA A 92 28.63 18.61 8.34
N ASN A 93 27.40 18.61 7.82
CA ASN A 93 26.71 17.45 7.23
C ASN A 93 26.42 16.27 8.17
N CYS A 94 26.58 16.42 9.49
CA CYS A 94 26.22 15.40 10.48
C CYS A 94 25.20 15.96 11.47
N TYR A 95 24.00 15.38 11.49
CA TYR A 95 22.96 15.75 12.44
C TYR A 95 22.60 14.57 13.33
N GLY A 96 22.64 14.79 14.64
CA GLY A 96 22.11 13.86 15.64
C GLY A 96 20.70 14.28 16.04
N GLY A 97 19.89 13.33 16.43
CA GLY A 97 18.59 13.63 17.00
C GLY A 97 18.10 12.55 17.93
N LEU A 98 17.54 12.97 19.06
CA LEU A 98 16.65 12.13 19.84
C LEU A 98 15.32 12.11 19.10
N GLU A 99 15.06 11.05 18.32
CA GLU A 99 13.87 10.97 17.47
C GLU A 99 12.59 10.82 18.28
N THR A 100 12.65 10.01 19.32
CA THR A 100 11.50 9.73 20.18
C THR A 100 12.00 9.25 21.55
N LEU A 101 11.74 10.03 22.60
CA LEU A 101 11.67 9.50 23.97
C LEU A 101 10.19 9.35 24.33
N SER A 102 9.69 8.12 24.41
CA SER A 102 8.35 7.83 24.89
C SER A 102 8.40 7.39 26.35
N LEU A 103 7.63 8.02 27.21
CA LEU A 103 7.37 7.52 28.55
C LEU A 103 5.86 7.37 28.72
N MET A 104 5.40 6.15 28.92
CA MET A 104 3.99 5.81 29.04
C MET A 104 3.77 5.05 30.35
N ARG A 105 2.78 5.46 31.14
CA ARG A 105 2.31 4.69 32.29
C ARG A 105 1.01 3.99 31.91
N GLY A 106 1.08 2.69 31.66
CA GLY A 106 -0.07 1.88 31.26
C GLY A 106 -1.15 1.82 32.34
N ARG A 107 -2.38 1.45 31.96
CA ARG A 107 -3.52 1.30 32.89
C ARG A 107 -3.25 0.30 34.03
N THR A 108 -2.38 -0.67 33.77
CA THR A 108 -1.90 -1.70 34.72
C THR A 108 -0.87 -1.16 35.72
N GLY A 109 -0.50 0.12 35.64
CA GLY A 109 0.44 0.77 36.55
C GLY A 109 1.92 0.65 36.14
N TYR A 110 2.24 -0.21 35.18
CA TYR A 110 3.60 -0.35 34.64
C TYR A 110 3.99 0.83 33.76
N SER A 111 5.20 1.34 33.99
CA SER A 111 5.81 2.35 33.13
C SER A 111 6.59 1.66 32.01
N THR A 112 6.36 2.10 30.78
CA THR A 112 7.19 1.76 29.62
C THR A 112 7.94 3.01 29.18
N ALA A 113 9.26 2.90 29.05
CA ALA A 113 10.10 3.94 28.49
C ALA A 113 10.73 3.43 27.21
N SER A 114 10.74 4.22 26.14
CA SER A 114 11.58 3.98 24.98
C SER A 114 12.30 5.25 24.57
N GLY A 115 13.55 5.13 24.15
CA GLY A 115 14.37 6.24 23.66
C GLY A 115 15.07 5.79 22.40
N ASN A 116 14.86 6.52 21.31
CA ASN A 116 15.54 6.30 20.03
C ASN A 116 16.39 7.50 19.70
N LEU A 117 17.65 7.24 19.46
CA LEU A 117 18.67 8.18 19.02
C LEU A 117 19.00 7.83 17.58
N SER A 118 18.97 8.81 16.68
CA SER A 118 19.46 8.65 15.32
C SER A 118 20.56 9.65 15.02
N TYR A 119 21.48 9.20 14.19
CA TYR A 119 22.60 9.97 13.69
C TYR A 119 22.57 9.86 12.18
N HIS A 120 22.56 11.00 11.51
CA HIS A 120 22.64 11.07 10.07
C HIS A 120 23.99 11.62 9.67
N VAL A 121 24.69 10.89 8.81
CA VAL A 121 25.98 11.28 8.23
C VAL A 121 25.76 11.53 6.74
N GLY A 122 25.61 12.81 6.39
CA GLY A 122 25.22 13.28 5.07
C GLY A 122 23.82 12.80 4.65
N SER A 123 23.57 12.78 3.33
CA SER A 123 22.38 12.14 2.72
C SER A 123 22.50 10.61 2.62
N CYS A 124 23.67 10.08 2.98
CA CYS A 124 24.10 8.74 2.59
C CYS A 124 23.94 7.69 3.69
N CYS A 125 23.95 8.08 4.97
CA CYS A 125 23.94 7.14 6.07
C CYS A 125 23.04 7.62 7.21
N ARG A 126 22.23 6.71 7.75
CA ARG A 126 21.49 6.90 8.99
C ARG A 126 21.86 5.76 9.93
N LEU A 127 22.42 6.08 11.07
CA LEU A 127 22.62 5.17 12.19
C LEU A 127 21.56 5.47 13.24
N GLY A 128 21.12 4.46 13.95
CA GLY A 128 20.12 4.57 15.00
C GLY A 128 20.44 3.61 16.12
N ALA A 129 20.28 4.06 17.35
CA ALA A 129 20.31 3.21 18.51
C ALA A 129 19.12 3.58 19.39
N GLY A 130 18.47 2.60 19.99
CA GLY A 130 17.42 2.88 20.93
C GLY A 130 17.24 1.79 21.95
N VAL A 131 16.64 2.17 23.06
CA VAL A 131 16.34 1.29 24.17
C VAL A 131 14.86 1.39 24.46
N SER A 132 14.21 0.28 24.78
CA SER A 132 12.88 0.24 25.34
C SER A 132 12.85 -0.68 26.55
N ALA A 133 12.07 -0.30 27.56
CA ALA A 133 11.88 -1.04 28.79
C ALA A 133 10.40 -0.99 29.14
N GLY A 134 9.78 -2.13 29.42
CA GLY A 134 8.37 -2.21 29.77
C GLY A 134 7.97 -3.60 30.26
N GLN A 135 7.20 -3.66 31.35
CA GLN A 135 6.61 -4.88 31.92
C GLN A 135 7.54 -6.12 31.89
N GLY A 136 8.77 -5.96 32.38
CA GLY A 136 9.77 -7.02 32.45
C GLY A 136 10.44 -7.36 31.11
N ILE A 137 10.24 -6.59 30.04
CA ILE A 137 10.95 -6.74 28.77
C ILE A 137 11.79 -5.50 28.57
N HIS A 138 13.09 -5.71 28.35
CA HIS A 138 14.02 -4.66 27.97
C HIS A 138 14.57 -5.02 26.60
N GLN A 139 14.64 -4.04 25.71
CA GLN A 139 15.12 -4.23 24.36
C GLN A 139 16.05 -3.09 24.02
N ALA A 140 17.29 -3.39 23.69
CA ALA A 140 18.18 -2.45 23.03
C ALA A 140 18.22 -2.80 21.55
N HIS A 141 18.22 -1.81 20.67
CA HIS A 141 18.45 -1.99 19.25
C HIS A 141 19.48 -0.99 18.76
N ILE A 142 20.34 -1.44 17.85
CA ILE A 142 21.30 -0.63 17.12
C ILE A 142 21.10 -1.02 15.66
N GLY A 143 20.92 -0.07 14.77
CA GLY A 143 20.76 -0.35 13.36
C GLY A 143 21.11 0.85 12.52
N GLY A 144 21.08 0.67 11.21
CA GLY A 144 21.37 1.73 10.30
C GLY A 144 20.99 1.41 8.87
N THR A 145 20.95 2.45 8.07
CA THR A 145 20.67 2.39 6.64
C THR A 145 21.77 3.15 5.92
N TRP A 146 22.35 2.50 4.91
CA TRP A 146 23.32 3.09 4.01
C TRP A 146 22.64 3.26 2.65
N SER A 147 22.27 4.50 2.30
CA SER A 147 21.44 4.78 1.13
C SER A 147 22.19 4.58 -0.19
N THR A 148 23.50 4.86 -0.27
CA THR A 148 24.27 4.64 -1.52
C THR A 148 24.34 3.17 -1.93
N LEU A 149 24.18 2.25 -0.98
CA LEU A 149 24.18 0.80 -1.21
C LEU A 149 22.80 0.17 -1.00
N LYS A 150 21.75 0.99 -0.74
CA LYS A 150 20.41 0.56 -0.33
C LYS A 150 20.45 -0.62 0.65
N SER A 151 21.37 -0.53 1.59
CA SER A 151 21.69 -1.59 2.54
C SER A 151 21.20 -1.17 3.91
N HIS A 152 20.56 -2.10 4.61
CA HIS A 152 20.01 -1.91 5.95
C HIS A 152 20.64 -2.94 6.87
N PHE A 153 21.06 -2.54 8.06
CA PHE A 153 21.46 -3.47 9.10
C PHE A 153 20.75 -3.14 10.40
N SER A 154 20.51 -4.15 11.21
CA SER A 154 19.95 -4.00 12.54
C SER A 154 20.48 -5.10 13.44
N ALA A 155 20.69 -4.77 14.69
CA ALA A 155 21.11 -5.64 15.76
C ALA A 155 20.23 -5.30 16.97
N THR A 156 19.39 -6.24 17.38
CA THR A 156 18.43 -6.04 18.48
C THR A 156 18.73 -7.02 19.58
N LEU A 157 19.06 -6.52 20.76
CA LEU A 157 19.24 -7.29 21.98
C LEU A 157 17.96 -7.21 22.81
N HIS A 158 17.27 -8.33 22.98
CA HIS A 158 16.14 -8.47 23.89
C HIS A 158 16.60 -9.13 25.19
N ARG A 159 16.13 -8.60 26.32
CA ARG A 159 16.26 -9.17 27.66
C ARG A 159 14.86 -9.30 28.25
N ARG A 160 14.50 -10.50 28.71
CA ARG A 160 13.25 -10.72 29.44
C ARG A 160 13.54 -11.02 30.90
N PHE A 161 12.94 -10.22 31.78
CA PHE A 161 12.81 -10.46 33.20
C PHE A 161 11.52 -11.24 33.46
N PRO A 162 11.56 -12.31 34.27
CA PRO A 162 10.36 -12.99 34.72
C PRO A 162 9.54 -12.06 35.60
N THR A 163 8.28 -11.83 35.24
CA THR A 163 7.36 -10.92 35.96
C THR A 163 6.56 -11.61 37.07
N THR A 164 6.65 -12.94 37.19
CA THR A 164 5.94 -13.71 38.21
C THR A 164 6.79 -13.97 39.45
N ARG A 165 6.17 -14.01 40.63
CA ARG A 165 6.80 -14.39 41.93
C ARG A 165 7.32 -15.83 41.96
N ILE A 166 7.11 -16.59 40.89
CA ILE A 166 7.68 -17.92 40.75
C ILE A 166 9.16 -17.72 40.44
N PRO A 167 10.10 -18.29 41.21
CA PRO A 167 11.53 -18.17 40.97
C PRO A 167 11.91 -18.89 39.66
N VAL A 168 11.63 -18.26 38.52
CA VAL A 168 12.17 -18.66 37.23
C VAL A 168 13.64 -18.29 37.26
N LYS A 169 14.49 -19.29 37.52
CA LYS A 169 15.91 -19.13 37.85
C LYS A 169 16.79 -18.45 36.78
N ARG A 170 16.26 -18.00 35.64
CA ARG A 170 17.07 -17.78 34.44
C ARG A 170 16.61 -16.58 33.61
N GLU A 171 17.48 -15.57 33.53
CA GLU A 171 17.38 -14.51 32.54
C GLU A 171 17.56 -15.08 31.13
N VAL A 172 16.70 -14.67 30.20
CA VAL A 172 16.80 -15.04 28.79
C VAL A 172 17.17 -13.78 28.01
N TRP A 173 18.37 -13.80 27.43
CA TRP A 173 18.82 -12.78 26.48
C TRP A 173 18.65 -13.34 25.06
N LYS A 174 18.45 -12.46 24.09
CA LYS A 174 18.28 -12.84 22.69
C LYS A 174 18.80 -11.73 21.79
N LEU A 175 19.85 -12.01 21.03
CA LEU A 175 20.45 -11.07 20.09
C LEU A 175 20.01 -11.43 18.66
N ASN A 176 19.34 -10.51 17.98
CA ASN A 176 18.92 -10.64 16.59
C ASN A 176 19.71 -9.66 15.73
N VAL A 177 20.67 -10.16 14.96
CA VAL A 177 21.39 -9.38 13.95
C VAL A 177 20.77 -9.66 12.59
N SER A 178 20.49 -8.64 11.79
CA SER A 178 20.07 -8.79 10.41
C SER A 178 20.68 -7.73 9.52
N ALA A 179 21.05 -8.13 8.31
CA ALA A 179 21.54 -7.26 7.25
C ALA A 179 20.74 -7.56 5.99
N THR A 180 20.20 -6.52 5.36
CA THR A 180 19.46 -6.59 4.11
C THR A 180 20.16 -5.72 3.08
N ARG A 181 20.48 -6.28 1.92
CA ARG A 181 21.09 -5.56 0.79
C ARG A 181 20.17 -5.68 -0.42
N GLU A 182 19.80 -4.55 -1.00
CA GLU A 182 19.13 -4.54 -2.30
C GLU A 182 20.18 -4.83 -3.39
N ILE A 183 19.99 -5.91 -4.14
CA ILE A 183 20.85 -6.25 -5.29
C ILE A 183 20.33 -5.53 -6.53
N ASP A 184 19.00 -5.51 -6.68
CA ASP A 184 18.25 -4.92 -7.79
C ASP A 184 16.97 -4.29 -7.21
N PRO A 185 16.37 -3.26 -7.82
CA PRO A 185 15.05 -2.74 -7.40
C PRO A 185 13.98 -3.81 -7.15
N ARG A 186 14.09 -4.96 -7.82
CA ARG A 186 13.20 -6.11 -7.74
C ARG A 186 13.70 -7.22 -6.81
N LEU A 187 14.93 -7.17 -6.29
CA LEU A 187 15.54 -8.27 -5.53
C LEU A 187 16.39 -7.76 -4.36
N SER A 188 16.17 -8.38 -3.19
CA SER A 188 16.96 -8.12 -1.98
C SER A 188 17.45 -9.41 -1.35
N VAL A 189 18.67 -9.38 -0.81
CA VAL A 189 19.24 -10.44 0.04
C VAL A 189 19.13 -9.99 1.49
N ARG A 190 18.67 -10.89 2.35
CA ARG A 190 18.62 -10.69 3.79
C ARG A 190 19.37 -11.81 4.51
N ALA A 191 20.46 -11.46 5.19
CA ALA A 191 21.11 -12.33 6.15
C ALA A 191 20.62 -11.97 7.56
N ALA A 192 20.40 -12.97 8.41
CA ALA A 192 20.06 -12.74 9.80
C ALA A 192 20.57 -13.87 10.70
N CYS A 193 20.99 -13.49 11.89
CA CYS A 193 21.51 -14.35 12.93
C CYS A 193 20.75 -14.05 14.22
N GLU A 194 20.19 -15.09 14.81
CA GLU A 194 19.49 -15.07 16.09
C GLU A 194 20.33 -15.87 17.06
N MET A 195 20.84 -15.22 18.10
CA MET A 195 21.70 -15.83 19.11
C MET A 195 20.98 -15.79 20.45
N GLU A 196 20.84 -16.95 21.08
CA GLU A 196 20.36 -17.11 22.44
C GLU A 196 21.54 -17.62 23.29
N PRO A 197 22.00 -16.85 24.30
CA PRO A 197 23.05 -17.31 25.20
C PRO A 197 22.51 -18.48 26.03
N ILE A 198 23.34 -19.51 26.13
CA ILE A 198 22.95 -20.81 26.66
C ILE A 198 23.15 -20.93 28.17
N GLN A 199 22.44 -21.91 28.72
CA GLN A 199 22.77 -22.61 29.96
C GLN A 199 23.42 -23.97 29.69
N LYS A 200 24.55 -24.22 30.35
CA LYS A 200 25.31 -25.48 30.45
C LYS A 200 25.93 -26.11 29.18
N ASP A 201 25.43 -25.86 27.95
CA ASP A 201 25.76 -26.67 26.76
C ASP A 201 26.40 -25.97 25.52
N GLY A 202 26.91 -24.73 25.59
CA GLY A 202 27.39 -23.94 24.41
C GLY A 202 26.88 -22.49 24.41
N PRO A 203 26.71 -21.79 23.27
CA PRO A 203 25.62 -20.81 22.94
C PRO A 203 24.71 -21.31 21.80
N ARG A 204 23.41 -20.95 21.73
CA ARG A 204 22.49 -21.37 20.65
C ARG A 204 22.48 -20.27 19.62
N TYR A 205 22.74 -20.60 18.37
CA TYR A 205 22.58 -19.66 17.27
C TYR A 205 21.77 -20.29 16.15
N LYS A 206 20.94 -19.46 15.54
CA LYS A 206 20.16 -19.75 14.35
C LYS A 206 20.51 -18.71 13.31
N MET A 207 21.15 -19.15 12.24
CA MET A 207 21.51 -18.30 11.12
C MET A 207 20.59 -18.59 9.95
N HIS A 208 20.22 -17.55 9.19
CA HIS A 208 19.53 -17.70 7.92
C HIS A 208 19.95 -16.64 6.92
N ILE A 209 20.06 -17.05 5.67
CA ILE A 209 20.27 -16.20 4.50
C ILE A 209 19.05 -16.40 3.61
N GLY A 210 18.43 -15.31 3.17
CA GLY A 210 17.29 -15.35 2.30
C GLY A 210 17.38 -14.40 1.13
N LEU A 211 16.74 -14.80 0.04
CA LEU A 211 16.48 -14.00 -1.16
C LEU A 211 15.01 -13.61 -1.14
N GLN A 212 14.72 -12.33 -1.34
CA GLN A 212 13.37 -11.79 -1.38
C GLN A 212 13.16 -10.96 -2.66
N SER A 213 12.20 -11.38 -3.47
CA SER A 213 11.69 -10.60 -4.59
C SER A 213 10.74 -9.50 -4.11
N LYS A 214 10.92 -8.31 -4.67
CA LYS A 214 10.07 -7.12 -4.55
C LYS A 214 9.18 -6.91 -5.78
N THR A 215 9.10 -7.89 -6.69
CA THR A 215 8.19 -7.83 -7.84
C THR A 215 6.72 -7.93 -7.42
N VAL A 216 5.83 -7.82 -8.40
CA VAL A 216 4.37 -8.01 -8.25
C VAL A 216 4.04 -9.35 -7.57
N HIS A 217 4.79 -10.41 -7.90
CA HIS A 217 4.68 -11.72 -7.25
C HIS A 217 5.86 -11.89 -6.30
N GLN A 218 5.66 -11.47 -5.06
CA GLN A 218 6.71 -11.55 -4.05
C GLN A 218 7.03 -13.01 -3.76
N TRP A 219 8.31 -13.35 -3.67
CA TRP A 219 8.74 -14.65 -3.20
C TRP A 219 9.92 -14.50 -2.26
N ILE A 220 10.06 -15.43 -1.33
CA ILE A 220 11.09 -15.46 -0.31
C ILE A 220 11.66 -16.87 -0.24
N ILE A 221 12.94 -17.01 -0.56
CA ILE A 221 13.70 -18.24 -0.30
C ILE A 221 14.55 -17.97 0.93
N ARG A 222 14.59 -18.88 1.91
CA ARG A 222 15.49 -18.80 3.06
C ARG A 222 16.17 -20.13 3.27
N TYR A 223 17.49 -20.08 3.38
CA TYR A 223 18.34 -21.16 3.84
C TYR A 223 18.86 -20.80 5.23
N GLY A 224 18.74 -21.69 6.20
CA GLY A 224 19.20 -21.44 7.55
C GLY A 224 19.77 -22.68 8.21
N TRP A 225 20.47 -22.52 9.32
CA TRP A 225 21.03 -23.60 10.11
C TRP A 225 21.01 -23.19 11.58
N SER A 226 20.92 -24.18 12.45
CA SER A 226 20.97 -24.01 13.90
C SER A 226 22.05 -24.93 14.45
N ASN A 227 22.69 -24.54 15.54
CA ASN A 227 23.61 -25.43 16.25
C ASN A 227 22.95 -26.17 17.42
N ASP A 228 21.62 -26.00 17.61
CA ASP A 228 20.90 -26.86 18.55
C ASP A 228 21.02 -28.29 18.06
N LYS A 229 21.39 -29.23 18.95
CA LYS A 229 22.06 -30.53 18.71
C LYS A 229 21.39 -31.50 17.70
N VAL A 230 20.33 -31.11 17.01
CA VAL A 230 19.50 -31.96 16.14
C VAL A 230 19.06 -31.27 14.83
N ASP A 231 19.20 -29.95 14.67
CA ASP A 231 18.63 -29.22 13.53
C ASP A 231 19.66 -28.94 12.43
N PHE A 232 19.71 -29.84 11.44
CA PHE A 232 20.37 -29.67 10.13
C PHE A 232 19.79 -28.47 9.34
N PRO A 233 20.38 -28.10 8.18
CA PRO A 233 19.93 -26.94 7.42
C PRO A 233 18.42 -26.92 7.17
N THR A 234 17.80 -25.77 7.40
CA THR A 234 16.41 -25.48 7.06
C THR A 234 16.35 -24.77 5.72
N LEU A 235 15.57 -25.27 4.78
CA LEU A 235 15.24 -24.57 3.54
C LEU A 235 13.77 -24.18 3.58
N SER A 236 13.43 -22.94 3.26
CA SER A 236 12.04 -22.53 3.12
C SER A 236 11.84 -21.67 1.88
N LEU A 237 10.73 -21.88 1.21
CA LEU A 237 10.24 -21.12 0.07
C LEU A 237 8.85 -20.59 0.44
N SER A 238 8.61 -19.31 0.22
CA SER A 238 7.31 -18.67 0.39
C SER A 238 7.01 -17.86 -0.88
N LEU A 239 5.88 -18.14 -1.51
CA LEU A 239 5.40 -17.46 -2.73
C LEU A 239 4.13 -16.70 -2.38
N ARG A 240 4.08 -15.42 -2.74
CA ARG A 240 2.96 -14.52 -2.52
C ARG A 240 2.52 -13.89 -3.84
N PRO A 241 1.79 -14.64 -4.68
CA PRO A 241 1.29 -14.09 -5.92
C PRO A 241 0.26 -12.99 -5.64
N ARG A 242 0.33 -11.88 -6.39
CA ARG A 242 -0.71 -10.86 -6.38
C ARG A 242 -1.98 -11.45 -6.98
N LEU A 243 -3.08 -11.35 -6.25
CA LEU A 243 -4.41 -11.67 -6.74
C LEU A 243 -5.04 -10.41 -7.36
N SER A 244 -6.07 -10.59 -8.21
CA SER A 244 -6.80 -9.49 -8.84
C SER A 244 -7.46 -8.56 -7.83
N SER A 245 -7.85 -9.07 -6.65
CA SER A 245 -8.39 -8.27 -5.56
C SER A 245 -7.28 -7.76 -4.62
N PRO A 246 -7.17 -6.44 -4.38
CA PRO A 246 -6.16 -5.86 -3.48
C PRO A 246 -6.33 -6.30 -2.01
N ASN A 247 -7.51 -6.81 -1.65
CA ASN A 247 -7.85 -7.23 -0.28
C ASN A 247 -7.63 -8.74 -0.03
N ARG A 248 -7.15 -9.47 -1.04
CA ARG A 248 -6.87 -10.90 -0.95
C ARG A 248 -5.39 -11.14 -1.23
N GLY A 249 -4.73 -11.86 -0.33
CA GLY A 249 -3.35 -12.31 -0.49
C GLY A 249 -3.29 -13.83 -0.40
N LEU A 250 -2.69 -14.47 -1.41
CA LEU A 250 -2.32 -15.88 -1.31
C LEU A 250 -0.85 -15.96 -0.86
N ASN A 251 -0.56 -16.89 0.03
CA ASN A 251 0.80 -17.19 0.45
C ASN A 251 1.00 -18.71 0.47
N LEU A 252 1.67 -19.23 -0.53
CA LEU A 252 2.10 -20.62 -0.60
C LEU A 252 3.45 -20.74 0.11
N PHE A 253 3.65 -21.77 0.91
CA PHE A 253 4.91 -21.99 1.59
C PHE A 253 5.31 -23.46 1.58
N ALA A 254 6.59 -23.71 1.42
CA ALA A 254 7.23 -24.99 1.59
C ALA A 254 8.42 -24.79 2.53
N SER A 255 8.58 -25.65 3.53
CA SER A 255 9.74 -25.64 4.41
C SER A 255 10.21 -27.05 4.65
N TRP A 256 11.50 -27.26 4.51
CA TRP A 256 12.22 -28.47 4.86
C TRP A 256 13.14 -28.16 6.02
N ARG A 257 13.17 -29.04 7.03
CA ARG A 257 14.19 -29.02 8.08
C ARG A 257 15.01 -30.30 7.91
N GLY A 258 16.32 -30.17 7.74
CA GLY A 258 17.16 -31.35 7.61
C GLY A 258 17.18 -32.20 8.87
N GLY A 259 17.90 -33.32 8.80
CA GLY A 259 18.15 -34.24 9.93
C GLY A 259 17.26 -35.47 9.92
N SER A 260 16.13 -35.36 9.24
CA SER A 260 15.41 -36.49 8.69
C SER A 260 14.73 -36.06 7.39
N TRP A 261 14.75 -36.92 6.37
CA TRP A 261 14.01 -36.69 5.12
C TRP A 261 12.49 -36.58 5.36
N SER A 262 12.03 -37.00 6.54
CA SER A 262 10.63 -36.89 6.97
C SER A 262 10.19 -35.49 7.38
N ASN A 263 11.08 -34.52 7.57
CA ASN A 263 10.70 -33.24 8.21
C ASN A 263 10.44 -32.14 7.18
N TRP A 264 9.35 -32.28 6.44
CA TRP A 264 8.89 -31.29 5.46
C TRP A 264 7.48 -30.80 5.80
N ASN A 265 7.23 -29.52 5.54
CA ASN A 265 5.92 -28.89 5.62
C ASN A 265 5.65 -28.18 4.31
N VAL A 266 4.49 -28.41 3.71
CA VAL A 266 4.02 -27.71 2.51
C VAL A 266 2.60 -27.26 2.75
N GLY A 267 2.29 -26.00 2.51
CA GLY A 267 0.96 -25.47 2.72
C GLY A 267 0.68 -24.20 1.95
N GLY A 268 -0.58 -23.77 2.00
CA GLY A 268 -1.06 -22.51 1.46
C GLY A 268 -1.87 -21.76 2.51
N SER A 269 -1.75 -20.44 2.52
CA SER A 269 -2.58 -19.57 3.34
C SER A 269 -3.23 -18.50 2.47
N LEU A 270 -4.54 -18.38 2.57
CA LEU A 270 -5.32 -17.28 2.03
C LEU A 270 -5.52 -16.25 3.15
N LEU A 271 -4.93 -15.08 2.96
CA LEU A 271 -5.17 -13.92 3.80
C LEU A 271 -6.23 -13.06 3.12
N GLN A 272 -7.37 -12.89 3.77
CA GLN A 272 -8.38 -11.94 3.35
C GLN A 272 -8.41 -10.80 4.38
N THR A 273 -7.89 -9.64 3.99
CA THR A 273 -8.07 -8.43 4.80
C THR A 273 -9.51 -7.99 4.64
N GLY A 274 -10.38 -8.37 5.58
CA GLY A 274 -11.74 -7.85 5.69
C GLY A 274 -11.75 -6.35 6.02
N SER A 275 -12.96 -5.78 6.20
CA SER A 275 -13.13 -4.37 6.58
C SER A 275 -12.20 -3.99 7.74
N LYS A 276 -11.45 -2.88 7.56
CA LYS A 276 -10.43 -2.17 8.37
C LYS A 276 -9.91 -2.73 9.72
N ASN A 277 -10.64 -3.54 10.47
CA ASN A 277 -10.34 -3.86 11.88
C ASN A 277 -10.10 -5.36 12.19
N SER A 278 -10.30 -6.29 11.25
CA SER A 278 -9.92 -7.71 11.50
C SER A 278 -9.59 -8.47 10.22
N PRO A 279 -8.29 -8.73 9.91
CA PRO A 279 -7.95 -9.64 8.83
C PRO A 279 -8.40 -11.05 9.20
N ILE A 280 -9.01 -11.74 8.24
CA ILE A 280 -9.30 -13.16 8.34
C ILE A 280 -8.18 -13.89 7.60
N GLN A 281 -7.41 -14.69 8.30
CA GLN A 281 -6.41 -15.57 7.69
C GLN A 281 -6.91 -17.00 7.78
N LEU A 282 -7.08 -17.63 6.62
CA LEU A 282 -7.38 -19.05 6.54
C LEU A 282 -6.18 -19.74 5.91
N SER A 283 -5.59 -20.69 6.63
CA SER A 283 -4.40 -21.40 6.20
C SER A 283 -4.60 -22.89 6.34
N VAL A 284 -4.06 -23.59 5.35
CA VAL A 284 -4.14 -25.03 5.27
C VAL A 284 -2.79 -25.56 4.82
N GLY A 285 -2.23 -26.50 5.59
CA GLY A 285 -0.94 -27.06 5.28
C GLY A 285 -0.83 -28.52 5.68
N LEU A 286 0.06 -29.23 5.00
CA LEU A 286 0.48 -30.57 5.33
C LEU A 286 1.83 -30.50 6.02
N CYS A 287 1.91 -31.13 7.19
CA CYS A 287 3.13 -31.24 7.97
C CYS A 287 3.46 -32.72 8.13
N HIS A 288 4.70 -33.11 7.81
CA HIS A 288 5.22 -34.44 8.07
C HIS A 288 6.36 -34.29 9.10
N GLY A 289 6.37 -35.14 10.13
CA GLY A 289 7.42 -35.13 11.16
C GLY A 289 7.01 -34.62 12.53
N ASN A 290 5.74 -34.77 12.94
CA ASN A 290 5.42 -34.72 14.36
C ASN A 290 6.08 -35.96 15.02
N PRO A 291 7.05 -35.78 15.94
CA PRO A 291 7.76 -36.90 16.56
C PRO A 291 6.84 -37.84 17.35
N LEU A 292 5.64 -37.38 17.70
CA LEU A 292 4.65 -38.19 18.42
C LEU A 292 3.84 -39.11 17.49
N THR A 293 3.61 -38.71 16.24
CA THR A 293 2.66 -39.42 15.37
C THR A 293 3.28 -39.98 14.09
N ASN A 294 4.53 -39.60 13.75
CA ASN A 294 5.25 -40.03 12.53
C ASN A 294 4.40 -39.97 11.24
N GLY A 295 3.31 -39.20 11.25
CA GLY A 295 2.26 -39.22 10.25
C GLY A 295 2.14 -37.87 9.54
N LEU A 296 1.34 -37.89 8.47
CA LEU A 296 0.95 -36.68 7.76
C LEU A 296 -0.13 -35.98 8.58
N VAL A 297 0.12 -34.76 9.02
CA VAL A 297 -0.87 -33.94 9.75
C VAL A 297 -1.35 -32.84 8.82
N TRP A 298 -2.65 -32.82 8.56
CA TRP A 298 -3.30 -31.77 7.81
C TRP A 298 -3.82 -30.71 8.78
N LEU A 299 -3.22 -29.52 8.76
CA LEU A 299 -3.51 -28.45 9.71
C LEU A 299 -4.39 -27.39 9.04
N PHE A 300 -5.63 -27.26 9.52
CA PHE A 300 -6.47 -26.10 9.24
C PHE A 300 -6.25 -25.06 10.32
N THR A 301 -5.94 -23.82 9.94
CA THR A 301 -5.78 -22.70 10.87
C THR A 301 -6.57 -21.51 10.38
N TRP A 302 -7.52 -21.07 11.20
CA TRP A 302 -8.32 -19.88 10.98
C TRP A 302 -8.01 -18.83 12.05
N ILE A 303 -7.65 -17.62 11.62
CA ILE A 303 -7.30 -16.51 12.49
C ILE A 303 -8.22 -15.33 12.17
N GLN A 304 -8.84 -14.76 13.20
CA GLN A 304 -9.66 -13.56 13.10
C GLN A 304 -9.43 -12.67 14.33
N GLY A 305 -8.69 -11.58 14.17
CA GLY A 305 -8.27 -10.74 15.30
C GLY A 305 -7.43 -11.54 16.31
N ASP A 306 -7.85 -11.57 17.57
CA ASP A 306 -7.17 -12.33 18.64
C ASP A 306 -7.58 -13.81 18.69
N PHE A 307 -8.58 -14.22 17.91
CA PHE A 307 -9.05 -15.59 17.86
C PHE A 307 -8.23 -16.42 16.86
N THR A 308 -7.74 -17.58 17.29
CA THR A 308 -7.02 -18.55 16.44
C THR A 308 -7.58 -19.95 16.67
N LEU A 309 -8.29 -20.50 15.68
CA LEU A 309 -8.72 -21.88 15.64
C LEU A 309 -7.70 -22.72 14.86
N ARG A 310 -7.19 -23.79 15.48
CA ARG A 310 -6.31 -24.77 14.82
C ARG A 310 -6.94 -26.13 14.92
N VAL A 311 -7.22 -26.75 13.78
CA VAL A 311 -7.77 -28.11 13.69
C VAL A 311 -6.73 -28.98 13.00
N PRO A 312 -5.93 -29.74 13.77
CA PRO A 312 -5.07 -30.77 13.19
C PRO A 312 -5.94 -31.99 12.85
N ILE A 313 -5.85 -32.43 11.60
CA ILE A 313 -6.42 -33.69 11.12
C ILE A 313 -5.23 -34.63 10.92
N GLU A 314 -5.03 -35.52 11.88
CA GLU A 314 -4.02 -36.56 11.77
C GLU A 314 -4.49 -37.58 10.74
N LEU A 315 -3.73 -37.72 9.65
CA LEU A 315 -3.96 -38.79 8.70
C LEU A 315 -3.25 -40.02 9.24
N PRO A 316 -3.96 -41.15 9.44
CA PRO A 316 -3.35 -42.35 9.95
C PRO A 316 -2.16 -42.71 9.07
N SER A 317 -0.97 -42.83 9.67
CA SER A 317 0.20 -43.31 8.95
C SER A 317 -0.17 -44.69 8.42
N LEU A 318 -0.24 -44.88 7.10
CA LEU A 318 -0.47 -46.17 6.42
C LEU A 318 0.69 -47.18 6.65
N GLN A 319 1.48 -46.98 7.71
CA GLN A 319 2.70 -47.70 8.06
C GLN A 319 2.47 -49.11 8.63
N THR A 320 1.23 -49.59 8.72
CA THR A 320 0.96 -50.98 9.16
C THR A 320 1.08 -52.01 8.02
N GLY A 321 1.44 -51.60 6.79
CA GLY A 321 1.68 -52.51 5.66
C GLY A 321 3.14 -52.57 5.20
N PRO A 322 3.64 -53.73 4.71
CA PRO A 322 5.03 -53.88 4.30
C PRO A 322 5.32 -53.06 3.04
N LYS A 323 6.27 -52.11 3.17
CA LYS A 323 6.99 -51.42 2.07
C LYS A 323 6.13 -50.91 0.91
N ILE A 324 5.06 -50.17 1.19
CA ILE A 324 4.41 -49.37 0.15
C ILE A 324 5.38 -48.26 -0.27
N SER A 325 5.74 -48.23 -1.55
CA SER A 325 6.71 -47.32 -2.14
C SER A 325 6.29 -45.86 -1.94
N TRP A 326 7.27 -45.01 -1.66
CA TRP A 326 7.13 -43.57 -1.39
C TRP A 326 6.50 -42.75 -2.53
N SER A 327 6.18 -43.38 -3.67
CA SER A 327 5.56 -42.77 -4.85
C SER A 327 4.16 -42.21 -4.61
N MET A 328 3.45 -42.61 -3.55
CA MET A 328 2.08 -42.13 -3.28
C MET A 328 1.98 -40.87 -2.41
N TYR A 329 3.01 -40.51 -1.64
CA TYR A 329 2.94 -39.32 -0.76
C TYR A 329 2.76 -37.99 -1.50
N PRO A 330 3.45 -37.73 -2.65
CA PRO A 330 3.21 -36.51 -3.42
C PRO A 330 1.79 -36.44 -3.98
N LEU A 331 1.24 -37.58 -4.42
CA LEU A 331 -0.11 -37.67 -4.95
C LEU A 331 -1.17 -37.43 -3.86
N GLN A 332 -0.96 -38.01 -2.67
CA GLN A 332 -1.81 -37.75 -1.50
C GLN A 332 -1.73 -36.29 -1.08
N ALA A 333 -0.53 -35.70 -1.03
CA ALA A 333 -0.36 -34.29 -0.69
C ALA A 333 -1.05 -33.37 -1.71
N LEU A 334 -0.95 -33.69 -2.99
CA LEU A 334 -1.63 -32.97 -4.08
C LEU A 334 -3.16 -33.11 -3.96
N TYR A 335 -3.66 -34.31 -3.70
CA TYR A 335 -5.08 -34.56 -3.48
C TYR A 335 -5.64 -33.76 -2.30
N PHE A 336 -4.95 -33.76 -1.15
CA PHE A 336 -5.36 -32.96 0.01
C PHE A 336 -5.24 -31.45 -0.22
N SER A 337 -4.26 -31.00 -1.01
CA SER A 337 -4.16 -29.58 -1.37
C SER A 337 -5.32 -29.13 -2.27
N MET A 338 -5.79 -29.99 -3.19
CA MET A 338 -6.99 -29.72 -3.98
C MET A 338 -8.24 -29.70 -3.10
N LEU A 339 -8.40 -30.70 -2.23
CA LEU A 339 -9.53 -30.77 -1.30
C LEU A 339 -9.60 -29.55 -0.39
N SER A 340 -8.45 -29.11 0.12
CA SER A 340 -8.31 -27.88 0.90
C SER A 340 -8.78 -26.65 0.13
N ARG A 341 -8.44 -26.55 -1.16
CA ARG A 341 -8.83 -25.38 -1.97
C ARG A 341 -10.33 -25.36 -2.19
N ILE A 342 -10.92 -26.52 -2.47
CA ILE A 342 -12.38 -26.69 -2.61
C ILE A 342 -13.08 -26.25 -1.31
N ILE A 343 -12.60 -26.67 -0.15
CA ILE A 343 -13.17 -26.25 1.14
C ILE A 343 -13.03 -24.74 1.33
N GLN A 344 -11.88 -24.15 0.98
CA GLN A 344 -11.68 -22.70 1.06
C GLN A 344 -12.65 -21.92 0.19
N ASP A 345 -12.90 -22.39 -1.03
CA ASP A 345 -13.79 -21.70 -1.97
C ASP A 345 -15.26 -21.84 -1.51
N ILE A 346 -15.67 -23.02 -1.03
CA ILE A 346 -17.00 -23.21 -0.40
C ILE A 346 -17.19 -22.27 0.80
N VAL A 347 -16.18 -22.19 1.68
CA VAL A 347 -16.25 -21.30 2.86
C VAL A 347 -16.28 -19.82 2.44
N ALA A 348 -15.50 -19.45 1.42
CA ALA A 348 -15.49 -18.08 0.90
C ALA A 348 -16.84 -17.70 0.26
N ASP A 349 -17.48 -18.61 -0.47
CA ASP A 349 -18.79 -18.42 -1.08
C ASP A 349 -19.90 -18.35 -0.03
N VAL A 350 -19.89 -19.25 0.96
CA VAL A 350 -20.88 -19.24 2.05
C VAL A 350 -20.76 -17.96 2.89
N ILE A 351 -19.54 -17.52 3.21
CA ILE A 351 -19.31 -16.28 3.98
C ILE A 351 -19.56 -15.02 3.13
N GLY A 352 -19.27 -15.07 1.82
CA GLY A 352 -19.49 -13.99 0.87
C GLY A 352 -20.97 -13.76 0.58
N SER A 353 -21.70 -14.84 0.30
CA SER A 353 -23.12 -14.84 -0.04
C SER A 353 -24.00 -14.27 1.07
N VAL A 354 -23.65 -14.51 2.34
CA VAL A 354 -24.38 -13.99 3.51
C VAL A 354 -24.30 -12.45 3.64
N LYS A 355 -23.37 -11.77 2.95
CA LYS A 355 -23.20 -10.30 3.04
C LYS A 355 -23.70 -9.51 1.83
N GLN A 356 -24.01 -10.15 0.69
CA GLN A 356 -24.32 -9.43 -0.55
C GLN A 356 -25.80 -9.06 -0.72
N GLY A 357 -26.74 -9.87 -0.22
CA GLY A 357 -28.18 -9.70 -0.52
C GLY A 357 -28.87 -8.39 -0.07
N HIS A 358 -28.24 -7.56 0.77
CA HIS A 358 -28.80 -6.26 1.19
C HIS A 358 -27.86 -5.06 1.01
N LYS A 359 -26.62 -5.26 0.59
CA LYS A 359 -25.66 -4.16 0.40
C LYS A 359 -25.56 -3.70 -1.05
N ASP A 360 -25.89 -4.57 -2.00
CA ASP A 360 -25.68 -4.28 -3.41
C ASP A 360 -26.65 -3.20 -3.92
N GLU A 361 -27.91 -3.18 -3.46
CA GLU A 361 -28.87 -2.10 -3.80
C GLU A 361 -28.44 -0.71 -3.29
N ALA A 362 -27.83 -0.64 -2.10
CA ALA A 362 -27.37 0.62 -1.54
C ALA A 362 -26.13 1.14 -2.29
N ILE A 363 -25.23 0.23 -2.68
CA ILE A 363 -24.02 0.55 -3.45
C ILE A 363 -24.40 1.01 -4.86
N ASP A 364 -25.39 0.38 -5.50
CA ASP A 364 -25.82 0.78 -6.84
C ASP A 364 -26.53 2.14 -6.85
N LYS A 365 -27.33 2.44 -5.82
CA LYS A 365 -27.90 3.79 -5.63
C LYS A 365 -26.81 4.84 -5.42
N GLU A 366 -25.79 4.55 -4.60
CA GLU A 366 -24.66 5.45 -4.38
C GLU A 366 -23.85 5.68 -5.67
N ARG A 367 -23.65 4.64 -6.48
CA ARG A 367 -22.99 4.75 -7.79
C ARG A 367 -23.77 5.61 -8.78
N GLN A 368 -25.08 5.44 -8.85
CA GLN A 368 -25.94 6.27 -9.71
C GLN A 368 -25.90 7.75 -9.30
N LEU A 369 -26.01 8.03 -7.99
CA LEU A 369 -25.91 9.40 -7.46
C LEU A 369 -24.55 10.04 -7.75
N ASN A 370 -23.46 9.29 -7.58
CA ASN A 370 -22.11 9.78 -7.89
C ASN A 370 -21.94 10.09 -9.38
N LYS A 371 -22.57 9.31 -10.27
CA LYS A 371 -22.54 9.55 -11.73
C LYS A 371 -23.28 10.82 -12.11
N GLU A 372 -24.47 11.02 -11.57
CA GLU A 372 -25.26 12.24 -11.82
C GLU A 372 -24.52 13.47 -11.30
N LYS A 373 -23.90 13.35 -10.12
CA LYS A 373 -23.08 14.40 -9.54
C LYS A 373 -21.86 14.71 -10.42
N SER A 374 -21.12 13.70 -10.90
CA SER A 374 -19.98 13.94 -11.79
C SER A 374 -20.38 14.58 -13.12
N LYS A 375 -21.56 14.21 -13.66
CA LYS A 375 -22.10 14.82 -14.89
C LYS A 375 -22.49 16.28 -14.67
N GLN A 376 -23.09 16.60 -13.52
CA GLN A 376 -23.43 17.98 -13.15
C GLN A 376 -22.18 18.84 -12.93
N GLU A 377 -21.15 18.29 -12.27
CA GLU A 377 -19.87 18.96 -12.06
C GLU A 377 -19.18 19.25 -13.40
N ALA A 378 -19.12 18.28 -14.32
CA ALA A 378 -18.57 18.49 -15.65
C ALA A 378 -19.34 19.57 -16.43
N LYS A 379 -20.68 19.58 -16.35
CA LYS A 379 -21.51 20.62 -16.98
C LYS A 379 -21.20 22.02 -16.43
N MET A 380 -21.09 22.16 -15.11
CA MET A 380 -20.76 23.43 -14.47
C MET A 380 -19.36 23.93 -14.88
N GLN A 381 -18.39 23.02 -15.03
CA GLN A 381 -17.07 23.35 -15.56
C GLN A 381 -17.14 23.85 -17.01
N GLN A 382 -17.94 23.20 -17.87
CA GLN A 382 -18.15 23.66 -19.25
C GLN A 382 -18.75 25.06 -19.30
N GLU A 383 -19.75 25.35 -18.47
CA GLU A 383 -20.35 26.69 -18.38
C GLU A 383 -19.33 27.75 -17.97
N PHE A 384 -18.43 27.43 -17.02
CA PHE A 384 -17.34 28.33 -16.62
C PHE A 384 -16.32 28.54 -17.75
N MET A 385 -16.00 27.49 -18.51
CA MET A 385 -15.06 27.53 -19.63
C MET A 385 -15.63 28.23 -20.87
N GLY A 386 -16.95 28.30 -21.01
CA GLY A 386 -17.65 28.76 -22.22
C GLY A 386 -17.21 30.14 -22.71
N ARG A 387 -17.08 31.13 -21.82
CA ARG A 387 -16.65 32.49 -22.21
C ARG A 387 -15.24 32.51 -22.78
N GLN A 388 -14.32 31.77 -22.16
CA GLN A 388 -12.93 31.70 -22.61
C GLN A 388 -12.80 30.91 -23.91
N ALA A 389 -13.56 29.82 -24.04
CA ALA A 389 -13.61 29.04 -25.28
C ALA A 389 -14.16 29.87 -26.46
N GLN A 390 -15.17 30.72 -26.24
CA GLN A 390 -15.70 31.61 -27.27
C GLN A 390 -14.67 32.67 -27.72
N LEU A 391 -14.02 33.34 -26.77
CA LEU A 391 -12.97 34.30 -27.09
C LEU A 391 -11.81 33.67 -27.88
N ARG A 392 -11.40 32.45 -27.49
CA ARG A 392 -10.38 31.69 -28.24
C ARG A 392 -10.88 31.32 -29.63
N MET A 393 -12.13 30.87 -29.75
CA MET A 393 -12.73 30.53 -31.04
C MET A 393 -12.73 31.73 -32.00
N GLU A 394 -13.09 32.92 -31.54
CA GLU A 394 -13.09 34.15 -32.34
C GLU A 394 -11.68 34.58 -32.75
N SER A 395 -10.72 34.49 -31.82
CA SER A 395 -9.31 34.75 -32.08
C SER A 395 -8.76 33.81 -33.15
N GLU A 396 -8.92 32.50 -32.96
CA GLU A 396 -8.47 31.47 -33.89
C GLU A 396 -9.18 31.59 -35.25
N ARG A 397 -10.48 31.92 -35.28
CA ARG A 397 -11.20 32.15 -36.54
C ARG A 397 -10.62 33.34 -37.32
N SER A 398 -10.27 34.42 -36.63
CA SER A 398 -9.72 35.63 -37.25
C SER A 398 -8.32 35.39 -37.82
N SER A 399 -7.53 34.53 -37.20
CA SER A 399 -6.19 34.12 -37.66
C SER A 399 -6.20 32.94 -38.63
N SER A 400 -7.38 32.43 -39.04
CA SER A 400 -7.50 31.19 -39.82
C SER A 400 -6.83 29.99 -39.14
N GLY A 401 -6.80 30.00 -37.81
CA GLY A 401 -6.25 28.98 -36.95
C GLY A 401 -7.19 27.81 -36.68
N LEU A 402 -6.99 27.14 -35.55
CA LEU A 402 -7.65 25.88 -35.23
C LEU A 402 -8.95 26.14 -34.47
N VAL A 403 -10.08 25.74 -35.06
CA VAL A 403 -11.41 25.90 -34.45
C VAL A 403 -12.08 24.54 -34.32
N ILE A 404 -12.38 24.12 -33.09
CA ILE A 404 -13.15 22.90 -32.83
C ILE A 404 -14.62 23.18 -33.14
N LYS A 405 -15.20 22.44 -34.08
CA LYS A 405 -16.59 22.60 -34.51
C LYS A 405 -17.54 21.73 -33.69
N LYS A 406 -17.16 20.47 -33.48
CA LYS A 406 -17.92 19.49 -32.71
C LYS A 406 -16.98 18.46 -32.14
N ALA A 407 -17.17 18.07 -30.88
CA ALA A 407 -16.41 16.98 -30.28
C ALA A 407 -17.30 16.16 -29.34
N LEU A 408 -17.28 14.84 -29.52
CA LEU A 408 -18.11 13.90 -28.79
C LEU A 408 -17.23 12.85 -28.12
N TYR A 409 -17.41 12.69 -26.81
CA TYR A 409 -16.78 11.65 -26.01
C TYR A 409 -17.81 10.57 -25.68
N TYR A 410 -17.61 9.34 -26.15
CA TYR A 410 -18.65 8.29 -26.10
C TYR A 410 -18.07 6.88 -25.97
N VAL A 411 -18.95 5.92 -25.65
CA VAL A 411 -18.66 4.48 -25.75
C VAL A 411 -19.51 3.90 -26.88
N GLU A 412 -18.87 3.19 -27.80
CA GLU A 412 -19.54 2.60 -28.96
C GLU A 412 -20.66 1.63 -28.52
N GLY A 413 -21.82 1.72 -29.19
CA GLY A 413 -23.00 0.91 -28.85
C GLY A 413 -23.82 1.39 -27.64
N ARG A 414 -23.54 2.58 -27.08
CA ARG A 414 -24.34 3.17 -25.99
C ARG A 414 -24.73 4.62 -26.28
N GLU A 415 -25.96 4.85 -26.70
CA GLU A 415 -26.52 6.19 -26.96
C GLU A 415 -26.48 7.09 -25.70
N ASP A 416 -26.79 6.52 -24.53
CA ASP A 416 -26.73 7.18 -23.22
C ASP A 416 -25.34 7.70 -22.80
N SER A 417 -24.29 7.29 -23.52
CA SER A 417 -22.89 7.55 -23.16
C SER A 417 -22.25 8.70 -23.94
N VAL A 418 -22.99 9.38 -24.81
CA VAL A 418 -22.45 10.49 -25.61
C VAL A 418 -22.39 11.78 -24.79
N TRP A 419 -21.20 12.38 -24.71
CA TRP A 419 -20.94 13.65 -24.03
C TRP A 419 -20.30 14.67 -24.98
N ASP A 420 -20.90 15.86 -25.07
CA ASP A 420 -20.33 16.96 -25.84
C ASP A 420 -19.16 17.60 -25.09
N VAL A 421 -17.98 17.57 -25.68
CA VAL A 421 -16.73 18.13 -25.14
C VAL A 421 -16.15 19.23 -26.02
N THR A 422 -16.96 19.83 -26.89
CA THR A 422 -16.56 20.92 -27.80
C THR A 422 -15.99 22.12 -27.03
N ILE A 423 -16.68 22.56 -25.98
CA ILE A 423 -16.25 23.69 -25.15
C ILE A 423 -14.92 23.39 -24.42
N PRO A 424 -14.78 22.26 -23.69
CA PRO A 424 -13.51 21.88 -23.10
C PRO A 424 -12.35 21.84 -24.09
N LEU A 425 -12.54 21.23 -25.26
CA LEU A 425 -11.46 21.15 -26.25
C LEU A 425 -11.08 22.51 -26.82
N GLN A 426 -12.06 23.35 -27.17
CA GLN A 426 -11.79 24.70 -27.67
C GLN A 426 -11.10 25.58 -26.62
N PHE A 427 -11.40 25.38 -25.34
CA PHE A 427 -10.71 26.06 -24.24
C PHE A 427 -9.22 25.69 -24.17
N TRP A 428 -8.82 24.46 -24.55
CA TRP A 428 -7.43 24.02 -24.51
C TRP A 428 -6.63 24.36 -25.77
N VAL A 429 -7.25 24.86 -26.84
CA VAL A 429 -6.55 25.31 -28.06
C VAL A 429 -5.65 26.50 -27.73
N THR A 430 -4.38 26.42 -28.11
CA THR A 430 -3.38 27.49 -27.96
C THR A 430 -2.54 27.57 -29.23
N ASP A 431 -2.40 28.78 -29.78
CA ASP A 431 -1.55 29.05 -30.96
C ASP A 431 -1.85 28.11 -32.14
N THR A 432 -3.12 27.97 -32.51
CA THR A 432 -3.54 27.11 -33.64
C THR A 432 -3.25 25.62 -33.40
N ARG A 433 -3.03 25.18 -32.15
CA ARG A 433 -2.71 23.79 -31.80
C ARG A 433 -3.50 23.32 -30.58
N LEU A 434 -3.80 22.03 -30.54
CA LEU A 434 -4.35 21.34 -29.37
C LEU A 434 -3.47 20.13 -29.07
N VAL A 435 -2.96 20.03 -27.84
CA VAL A 435 -2.19 18.88 -27.39
C VAL A 435 -2.84 18.35 -26.11
N LEU A 436 -3.39 17.15 -26.17
CA LEU A 436 -3.87 16.42 -25.00
C LEU A 436 -2.98 15.22 -24.72
N PRO A 437 -2.63 14.99 -23.45
CA PRO A 437 -1.74 13.91 -23.03
C PRO A 437 -2.38 12.52 -23.19
N SER A 438 -1.53 11.49 -23.21
CA SER A 438 -1.90 10.07 -23.33
C SER A 438 -2.47 9.45 -22.04
N TYR A 439 -3.20 10.21 -21.23
CA TYR A 439 -3.93 9.68 -20.08
C TYR A 439 -5.42 9.82 -20.30
N SER A 440 -6.20 9.02 -19.56
CA SER A 440 -7.66 9.00 -19.63
C SER A 440 -8.28 10.40 -19.54
N LYS A 441 -8.99 10.79 -20.60
CA LYS A 441 -9.59 12.13 -20.77
C LYS A 441 -10.71 12.35 -19.78
N ARG A 442 -11.27 11.29 -19.18
CA ARG A 442 -12.22 11.40 -18.06
C ARG A 442 -11.71 12.22 -16.87
N ASN A 443 -10.38 12.34 -16.72
CA ASN A 443 -9.75 13.12 -15.66
C ASN A 443 -9.52 14.59 -16.03
N MET A 444 -9.87 15.00 -17.26
CA MET A 444 -9.73 16.37 -17.73
C MET A 444 -10.93 17.24 -17.33
N LEU A 445 -10.69 18.53 -17.13
CA LEU A 445 -11.74 19.51 -16.84
C LEU A 445 -12.79 19.54 -17.95
N GLY A 446 -14.06 19.42 -17.57
CA GLY A 446 -15.21 19.39 -18.48
C GLY A 446 -15.51 18.03 -19.12
N PHE A 447 -14.74 16.99 -18.80
CA PHE A 447 -15.04 15.60 -19.14
C PHE A 447 -15.69 14.88 -17.95
N TYR A 448 -16.45 13.81 -18.22
CA TYR A 448 -16.94 12.89 -17.17
C TYR A 448 -16.75 11.44 -17.59
N ASP A 449 -16.82 10.51 -16.63
CA ASP A 449 -16.67 9.09 -16.88
C ASP A 449 -17.91 8.46 -17.55
N VAL A 450 -17.79 8.17 -18.85
CA VAL A 450 -18.83 7.56 -19.69
C VAL A 450 -18.95 6.03 -19.50
N GLU A 451 -17.94 5.36 -18.91
CA GLU A 451 -17.86 3.89 -18.80
C GLU A 451 -18.80 3.29 -17.74
N SER A 452 -19.18 4.09 -16.74
CA SER A 452 -19.71 3.65 -15.43
C SER A 452 -21.02 2.84 -15.41
N LYS A 453 -21.65 2.53 -16.55
CA LYS A 453 -23.02 1.95 -16.57
C LYS A 453 -23.14 0.47 -16.92
N ALA A 454 -22.10 -0.27 -17.30
CA ALA A 454 -22.36 -1.69 -17.56
C ALA A 454 -21.13 -2.58 -17.40
N ASP A 455 -21.17 -3.35 -16.32
CA ASP A 455 -20.89 -4.79 -16.33
C ASP A 455 -21.74 -5.54 -15.27
N GLY A 456 -22.93 -5.03 -14.91
CA GLY A 456 -23.76 -5.63 -13.85
C GLY A 456 -24.85 -6.61 -14.33
N ASN A 457 -25.46 -6.40 -15.50
CA ASN A 457 -26.80 -6.96 -15.78
C ASN A 457 -26.96 -7.78 -17.07
N VAL A 458 -25.89 -8.24 -17.73
CA VAL A 458 -26.06 -8.95 -19.01
C VAL A 458 -26.25 -10.47 -18.89
N ASP A 459 -26.06 -11.08 -17.71
CA ASP A 459 -26.29 -12.53 -17.55
C ASP A 459 -27.67 -12.93 -17.00
N GLU A 460 -28.59 -11.98 -16.73
CA GLU A 460 -29.89 -12.29 -16.11
C GLU A 460 -31.08 -12.38 -17.08
N LEU A 461 -30.82 -12.55 -18.39
CA LEU A 461 -31.88 -12.70 -19.40
C LEU A 461 -31.71 -13.98 -20.23
N GLN A 462 -31.37 -15.10 -19.59
CA GLN A 462 -31.64 -16.46 -20.14
C GLN A 462 -31.52 -17.63 -19.15
N SER A 463 -31.86 -17.46 -17.86
CA SER A 463 -32.01 -18.59 -16.93
C SER A 463 -33.48 -18.78 -16.56
N ASP A 464 -34.28 -19.19 -17.54
CA ASP A 464 -35.57 -19.82 -17.26
C ASP A 464 -35.35 -21.14 -16.51
N GLY A 465 -36.23 -21.43 -15.56
CA GLY A 465 -36.01 -22.29 -14.41
C GLY A 465 -35.53 -23.71 -14.74
N SER A 466 -34.27 -24.00 -14.38
CA SER A 466 -33.76 -25.38 -14.24
C SER A 466 -32.89 -25.46 -12.99
N LYS A 467 -33.52 -25.76 -11.85
CA LYS A 467 -32.83 -26.25 -10.65
C LYS A 467 -32.25 -27.63 -10.96
N LYS A 468 -31.01 -27.71 -11.45
CA LYS A 468 -30.14 -28.88 -11.30
C LYS A 468 -28.73 -28.60 -11.85
N GLU A 469 -27.74 -29.13 -11.13
CA GLU A 469 -26.33 -29.31 -11.53
C GLU A 469 -25.33 -28.19 -11.21
N SER A 470 -25.21 -27.91 -9.91
CA SER A 470 -24.07 -27.27 -9.22
C SER A 470 -22.70 -27.98 -9.39
N ALA A 471 -22.57 -29.03 -10.20
CA ALA A 471 -21.34 -29.81 -10.32
C ALA A 471 -20.44 -29.40 -11.50
N ASN A 472 -20.97 -28.68 -12.49
CA ASN A 472 -20.19 -28.31 -13.70
C ASN A 472 -19.32 -27.04 -13.54
N SER A 473 -19.50 -26.28 -12.45
CA SER A 473 -18.73 -25.06 -12.12
C SER A 473 -17.28 -25.34 -11.72
N LEU A 474 -17.02 -26.48 -11.03
CA LEU A 474 -15.68 -26.84 -10.59
C LEU A 474 -14.77 -27.29 -11.74
N VAL A 475 -15.33 -27.97 -12.75
CA VAL A 475 -14.59 -28.47 -13.91
C VAL A 475 -14.24 -27.35 -14.88
N SER A 476 -15.12 -26.37 -15.08
CA SER A 476 -14.81 -25.18 -15.90
C SER A 476 -13.74 -24.31 -15.27
N PHE A 477 -13.81 -24.06 -13.96
CA PHE A 477 -12.80 -23.28 -13.24
C PHE A 477 -11.42 -23.96 -13.20
N LEU A 478 -11.37 -25.28 -13.00
CA LEU A 478 -10.10 -26.02 -13.10
C LEU A 478 -9.54 -26.00 -14.54
N ARG A 479 -10.40 -26.10 -15.56
CA ARG A 479 -9.98 -25.98 -16.97
C ARG A 479 -9.41 -24.59 -17.26
N GLU A 480 -9.86 -23.55 -16.56
CA GLU A 480 -9.38 -22.17 -16.67
C GLU A 480 -8.06 -21.94 -15.92
N LEU A 481 -7.84 -22.62 -14.79
CA LEU A 481 -6.59 -22.55 -14.01
C LEU A 481 -5.41 -23.29 -14.66
N TRP A 482 -5.68 -24.29 -15.50
CA TRP A 482 -4.66 -25.08 -16.20
C TRP A 482 -4.45 -24.69 -17.67
N ARG A 483 -5.26 -23.78 -18.23
CA ARG A 483 -4.96 -23.14 -19.52
C ARG A 483 -3.97 -22.00 -19.33
N TYR A 484 -2.69 -22.37 -19.20
CA TYR A 484 -1.62 -21.46 -19.62
C TYR A 484 -1.61 -21.46 -21.16
N GLU A 485 -2.53 -20.72 -21.77
CA GLU A 485 -2.37 -20.33 -23.17
C GLU A 485 -1.33 -19.21 -23.19
N PRO A 486 -0.15 -19.39 -23.82
CA PRO A 486 0.70 -18.25 -24.11
C PRO A 486 -0.13 -17.25 -24.91
N ASN A 487 -0.05 -15.97 -24.56
CA ASN A 487 -0.67 -14.87 -25.28
C ASN A 487 -0.24 -14.88 -26.76
N THR A 488 -0.91 -15.69 -27.57
CA THR A 488 -0.84 -15.66 -29.02
C THR A 488 -2.24 -15.36 -29.52
N GLY A 489 -2.53 -14.06 -29.67
CA GLY A 489 -3.36 -13.57 -30.77
C GLY A 489 -4.85 -13.91 -30.78
N GLY A 490 -5.51 -14.04 -29.63
CA GLY A 490 -6.97 -14.03 -29.55
C GLY A 490 -7.56 -12.62 -29.66
N THR A 491 -7.35 -11.96 -30.80
CA THR A 491 -8.02 -10.70 -31.16
C THR A 491 -9.50 -10.94 -31.49
N VAL A 492 -10.34 -9.92 -31.22
CA VAL A 492 -11.75 -9.77 -31.62
C VAL A 492 -12.73 -10.46 -30.66
N THR A 493 -13.15 -9.82 -29.55
CA THR A 493 -14.49 -9.18 -29.53
C THR A 493 -14.74 -8.21 -28.35
N SER A 494 -13.79 -8.02 -27.41
CA SER A 494 -14.00 -7.15 -26.23
C SER A 494 -13.55 -5.69 -26.41
N LEU A 495 -13.04 -5.30 -27.58
CA LEU A 495 -12.60 -3.93 -27.87
C LEU A 495 -13.74 -2.91 -27.98
N SER A 496 -15.01 -3.34 -27.97
CA SER A 496 -16.19 -2.49 -28.14
C SER A 496 -16.57 -1.64 -26.91
N LYS A 497 -15.79 -1.68 -25.82
CA LYS A 497 -16.11 -0.95 -24.58
C LYS A 497 -15.16 0.20 -24.23
N VAL A 498 -14.13 0.46 -25.02
CA VAL A 498 -13.19 1.55 -24.74
C VAL A 498 -13.82 2.88 -25.16
N PRO A 499 -13.85 3.92 -24.31
CA PRO A 499 -14.33 5.24 -24.69
C PRO A 499 -13.47 5.83 -25.80
N LYS A 500 -14.14 6.51 -26.72
CA LYS A 500 -13.54 7.17 -27.87
C LYS A 500 -13.92 8.64 -27.89
N LEU A 501 -13.03 9.44 -28.46
CA LEU A 501 -13.19 10.87 -28.67
C LEU A 501 -13.23 11.13 -30.17
N TRP A 502 -14.40 11.47 -30.68
CA TRP A 502 -14.58 11.93 -32.05
C TRP A 502 -14.55 13.46 -32.09
N ILE A 503 -13.81 14.02 -33.04
CA ILE A 503 -13.56 15.46 -33.15
C ILE A 503 -13.68 15.88 -34.60
N GLN A 504 -14.47 16.92 -34.83
CA GLN A 504 -14.53 17.67 -36.07
C GLN A 504 -13.98 19.08 -35.82
N TYR A 505 -12.99 19.48 -36.61
CA TYR A 505 -12.34 20.78 -36.48
C TYR A 505 -12.11 21.43 -37.84
N GLN A 506 -11.96 22.75 -37.82
CA GLN A 506 -11.63 23.59 -38.97
C GLN A 506 -10.21 24.13 -38.79
N LEU A 507 -9.41 24.08 -39.86
CA LEU A 507 -8.12 24.74 -39.95
C LEU A 507 -8.06 25.49 -41.28
N GLY A 508 -7.96 26.81 -41.23
CA GLY A 508 -8.17 27.66 -42.40
C GLY A 508 -9.55 27.43 -43.03
N ASN A 509 -9.57 27.08 -44.32
CA ASN A 509 -10.80 26.82 -45.09
C ASN A 509 -11.15 25.32 -45.20
N SER A 510 -10.45 24.45 -44.47
CA SER A 510 -10.63 23.01 -44.56
C SER A 510 -11.18 22.45 -43.25
N PHE A 511 -12.03 21.43 -43.36
CA PHE A 511 -12.60 20.70 -42.24
C PHE A 511 -11.98 19.31 -42.15
N TYR A 512 -11.78 18.84 -40.94
CA TYR A 512 -11.12 17.59 -40.64
C TYR A 512 -11.89 16.83 -39.55
N GLU A 513 -11.92 15.51 -39.67
CA GLU A 513 -12.49 14.60 -38.68
C GLU A 513 -11.43 13.61 -38.21
N LEU A 514 -11.46 13.30 -36.91
CA LEU A 514 -10.55 12.36 -36.27
C LEU A 514 -11.27 11.66 -35.12
N GLU A 515 -10.99 10.37 -34.95
CA GLU A 515 -11.43 9.58 -33.80
C GLU A 515 -10.19 9.01 -33.09
N VAL A 516 -10.14 9.15 -31.76
CA VAL A 516 -8.98 8.76 -30.93
C VAL A 516 -9.48 8.04 -29.68
N PHE A 517 -8.73 7.05 -29.18
CA PHE A 517 -9.10 6.35 -27.94
C PHE A 517 -8.86 7.20 -26.68
N ASP A 518 -9.51 6.85 -25.57
CA ASP A 518 -9.41 7.59 -24.29
C ASP A 518 -7.99 7.66 -23.70
N ASP A 519 -7.08 6.77 -24.03
CA ASP A 519 -5.71 6.75 -23.50
C ASP A 519 -4.64 7.18 -24.52
N GLU A 520 -5.02 7.48 -25.76
CA GLU A 520 -4.07 7.92 -26.79
C GLU A 520 -3.71 9.41 -26.72
N GLU A 521 -2.51 9.80 -27.12
CA GLU A 521 -2.17 11.22 -27.23
C GLU A 521 -2.96 11.87 -28.38
N LEU A 522 -3.59 13.03 -28.13
CA LEU A 522 -4.26 13.79 -29.18
C LEU A 522 -3.46 15.04 -29.50
N VAL A 523 -3.00 15.14 -30.74
CA VAL A 523 -2.34 16.34 -31.26
C VAL A 523 -3.12 16.83 -32.48
N LEU A 524 -3.63 18.06 -32.42
CA LEU A 524 -4.23 18.75 -33.57
C LEU A 524 -3.37 19.95 -33.99
N PRO A 525 -3.19 20.19 -35.30
CA PRO A 525 -3.66 19.35 -36.41
C PRO A 525 -2.96 17.98 -36.44
N ASN A 526 -3.71 16.94 -36.80
CA ASN A 526 -3.23 15.58 -36.90
C ASN A 526 -3.05 15.19 -38.37
N ALA A 527 -1.95 14.53 -38.72
CA ALA A 527 -1.69 14.03 -40.07
C ALA A 527 -2.68 12.93 -40.50
N ASP A 528 -3.23 12.18 -39.54
CA ASP A 528 -4.16 11.08 -39.78
C ASP A 528 -5.63 11.54 -39.87
N ALA A 529 -5.89 12.85 -39.73
CA ALA A 529 -7.25 13.38 -39.79
C ALA A 529 -7.79 13.36 -41.23
N ILE A 530 -9.04 12.91 -41.39
CA ILE A 530 -9.70 12.82 -42.69
C ILE A 530 -10.27 14.19 -43.05
N GLN A 531 -9.85 14.76 -44.18
CA GLN A 531 -10.41 16.00 -44.68
C GLN A 531 -11.85 15.77 -45.19
N VAL A 532 -12.80 16.55 -44.71
CA VAL A 532 -14.23 16.42 -45.04
C VAL A 532 -14.66 17.62 -45.87
N SER A 533 -15.42 17.37 -46.94
CA SER A 533 -16.02 18.43 -47.75
C SER A 533 -17.16 19.12 -46.98
N GLU A 534 -17.33 20.43 -47.20
CA GLU A 534 -18.32 21.25 -46.50
C GLU A 534 -19.75 20.71 -46.64
N GLU A 535 -20.07 20.09 -47.78
CA GLU A 535 -21.39 19.47 -48.04
C GLU A 535 -21.74 18.32 -47.09
N ARG A 536 -20.74 17.62 -46.52
CA ARG A 536 -20.97 16.47 -45.62
C ARG A 536 -21.31 16.88 -44.19
N ILE A 537 -21.01 18.12 -43.80
CA ILE A 537 -21.10 18.59 -42.41
C ILE A 537 -22.56 18.60 -41.89
N GLY A 538 -23.55 18.65 -42.80
CA GLY A 538 -24.97 18.63 -42.43
C GLY A 538 -25.62 17.25 -42.30
N LEU A 539 -24.94 16.16 -42.69
CA LEU A 539 -25.54 14.82 -42.82
C LEU A 539 -25.04 13.79 -41.80
N THR A 540 -23.91 14.05 -41.14
CA THR A 540 -23.38 13.17 -40.09
C THR A 540 -24.03 13.51 -38.75
N HIS A 541 -24.87 12.58 -38.28
CA HIS A 541 -25.52 12.48 -36.95
C HIS A 541 -26.98 12.98 -36.84
N MET A 542 -27.89 12.17 -37.39
CA MET A 542 -29.04 11.66 -36.63
C MET A 542 -28.66 10.34 -35.97
#